data_AF-A0A3Q3MEM1-F1
#
_entry.id   AF-A0A3Q3MEM1-F1
#
_cell.length_a   1.000
_cell.length_b   1.000
_cell.length_c   1.000
_cell.angle_alpha   90.00
_cell.angle_beta   90.00
_cell.angle_gamma   90.00
#
_symmetry.space_group_name_H-M   'P 1'
#
loop_
_entity.id
_entity.type
_entity.pdbx_description
1 polymer ?
#
loop_
_entity_poly.entity_id
_entity_poly.type
_entity_poly.pdbx_seq_one_letter_code
_entity_poly.pdbx_strand_id
1 'polypeptide(L)'
;IQLQDKNERLFTKVGYLESRLGYLANSNTDLSGRLVQSEEDKLKISKELVEEKLQTNKIRGKFEEETFQLKNQLEMERDKLLRELHAAEARLRAGEESGKDLTEVHAALKKNYLALSEAHHKELAQSEELSAELLALAQAQDALRRQLGEQQQSVKTATQGLHGELDRVRTLISRMSHNRVKGNQDKIKDMLEEMKKSYEEQQKKLEEKRVAMGKEQQENKRAIRNSQHKLSEQSVALMLSHSQVKEVEEENSQLQLQVKELTEEYRARLVCYLQDLAKMRAFIDSMLQDVRSSHRVREEQLASAARSYKKRLQKITKTHHALFIAYIQRERIMLKPESGLDPGPPESHFSLGPAELRDETEKELQQLSEDKESWSDVRKQLKQITDSTLEKERALLITRAAAAEAQVSELQDYINKQLCYEKEISHFCSLHGKQEAGRSS
;
A
#
# COMPACT_ATOMS: atom_id res chain seq x y z
N ILE A 1 104.15 59.45 -21.50
CA ILE A 1 102.94 59.90 -22.22
C ILE A 1 102.29 58.76 -23.01
N GLN A 2 102.78 58.29 -24.16
CA GLN A 2 102.08 57.23 -24.95
C GLN A 2 101.79 55.90 -24.23
N LEU A 3 102.67 55.47 -23.32
CA LEU A 3 102.44 54.25 -22.52
C LEU A 3 101.40 54.46 -21.40
N GLN A 4 101.28 55.69 -20.88
CA GLN A 4 100.29 56.01 -19.84
C GLN A 4 98.88 56.00 -20.44
N ASP A 5 98.67 56.64 -21.59
CA ASP A 5 97.37 56.65 -22.28
C ASP A 5 96.92 55.23 -22.68
N LYS A 6 97.85 54.38 -23.13
CA LYS A 6 97.55 52.97 -23.45
C LYS A 6 97.16 52.19 -22.19
N ASN A 7 97.84 52.45 -21.07
CA ASN A 7 97.54 51.78 -19.81
C ASN A 7 96.17 52.21 -19.27
N GLU A 8 95.82 53.49 -19.33
CA GLU A 8 94.48 53.99 -18.96
C GLU A 8 93.37 53.39 -19.83
N ARG A 9 93.59 53.24 -21.14
CA ARG A 9 92.66 52.53 -22.04
C ARG A 9 92.52 51.05 -21.72
N LEU A 10 93.58 50.40 -21.24
CA LEU A 10 93.51 49.02 -20.78
C LEU A 10 92.74 48.92 -19.46
N PHE A 11 92.98 49.80 -18.48
CA PHE A 11 92.25 49.81 -17.22
C PHE A 11 90.74 50.04 -17.40
N THR A 12 90.35 51.00 -18.24
CA THR A 12 88.93 51.22 -18.57
C THR A 12 88.30 50.01 -19.26
N LYS A 13 89.03 49.34 -20.16
CA LYS A 13 88.56 48.11 -20.81
C LYS A 13 88.44 46.94 -19.82
N VAL A 14 89.38 46.80 -18.90
CA VAL A 14 89.32 45.79 -17.83
C VAL A 14 88.12 46.05 -16.92
N GLY A 15 87.91 47.28 -16.45
CA GLY A 15 86.75 47.62 -15.62
C GLY A 15 85.41 47.41 -16.33
N TYR A 16 85.33 47.69 -17.64
CA TYR A 16 84.15 47.35 -18.44
C TYR A 16 83.92 45.83 -18.52
N LEU A 17 84.97 45.05 -18.77
CA LEU A 17 84.88 43.60 -18.83
C LEU A 17 84.51 42.98 -17.48
N GLU A 18 85.06 43.49 -16.37
CA GLU A 18 84.71 43.07 -15.01
C GLU A 18 83.25 43.38 -14.70
N SER A 19 82.79 44.59 -15.03
CA SER A 19 81.38 44.98 -14.84
C SER A 19 80.45 44.05 -15.63
N ARG A 20 80.77 43.81 -16.91
CA ARG A 20 79.99 42.92 -17.78
C ARG A 20 80.02 41.47 -17.29
N LEU A 21 81.15 41.00 -16.76
CA LEU A 21 81.26 39.67 -16.17
C LEU A 21 80.42 39.56 -14.88
N GLY A 22 80.40 40.60 -14.05
CA GLY A 22 79.51 40.70 -12.89
C GLY A 22 78.02 40.67 -13.27
N TYR A 23 77.62 41.43 -14.29
CA TYR A 23 76.24 41.38 -14.81
C TYR A 23 75.87 40.00 -15.35
N LEU A 24 76.78 39.35 -16.10
CA LEU A 24 76.55 38.01 -16.62
C LEU A 24 76.47 36.97 -15.49
N ALA A 25 77.32 37.08 -14.47
CA ALA A 25 77.26 36.21 -13.29
C ALA A 25 75.93 36.37 -12.54
N ASN A 26 75.49 37.60 -12.29
CA ASN A 26 74.22 37.88 -11.62
C ASN A 26 73.01 37.39 -12.43
N SER A 27 73.02 37.62 -13.75
CA SER A 27 71.96 37.12 -14.63
C SER A 27 71.95 35.59 -14.67
N ASN A 28 73.11 34.93 -14.68
CA ASN A 28 73.21 33.48 -14.65
C ASN A 28 72.69 32.89 -13.33
N THR A 29 72.99 33.54 -12.18
CA THR A 29 72.45 33.13 -10.88
C THR A 29 70.94 33.33 -10.78
N ASP A 30 70.41 34.45 -11.30
CA ASP A 30 68.96 34.71 -11.31
C ASP A 30 68.22 33.68 -12.19
N LEU A 31 68.74 33.41 -13.40
CA LEU A 31 68.17 32.39 -14.28
C LEU A 31 68.21 30.99 -13.66
N SER A 32 69.30 30.64 -12.99
CA SER A 32 69.42 29.36 -12.28
C SER A 32 68.41 29.26 -11.13
N GLY A 33 68.22 30.33 -10.34
CA GLY A 33 67.22 30.38 -9.28
C GLY A 33 65.79 30.25 -9.80
N ARG A 34 65.46 30.95 -10.90
CA ARG A 34 64.14 30.85 -11.55
C ARG A 34 63.87 29.46 -12.13
N LEU A 35 64.88 28.79 -12.66
CA LEU A 35 64.76 27.42 -13.15
C LEU A 35 64.45 26.44 -12.01
N VAL A 36 65.17 26.57 -10.88
CA VAL A 36 64.92 25.75 -9.69
C VAL A 36 63.49 25.97 -9.18
N GLN A 37 63.04 27.22 -9.04
CA GLN A 37 61.68 27.52 -8.62
C GLN A 37 60.63 26.93 -9.58
N SER A 38 60.87 27.00 -10.89
CA SER A 38 59.96 26.41 -11.88
C SER A 38 59.88 24.89 -11.78
N GLU A 39 61.00 24.21 -11.49
CA GLU A 39 61.00 22.76 -11.28
C GLU A 39 60.32 22.39 -9.95
N GLU A 40 60.53 23.16 -8.88
CA GLU A 40 59.83 22.99 -7.60
C GLU A 40 58.32 23.16 -7.74
N ASP A 41 57.87 24.20 -8.45
CA ASP A 41 56.45 24.45 -8.72
C ASP A 41 55.83 23.32 -9.55
N LYS A 42 56.57 22.81 -10.55
CA LYS A 42 56.13 21.67 -11.37
C LYS A 42 56.03 20.38 -10.56
N LEU A 43 56.97 20.13 -9.65
CA LEU A 43 56.91 18.99 -8.73
C LEU A 43 55.73 19.13 -7.76
N LYS A 44 55.47 20.33 -7.25
CA LYS A 44 54.34 20.62 -6.37
C LYS A 44 53.00 20.34 -7.07
N ILE A 45 52.81 20.86 -8.28
CA ILE A 45 51.60 20.61 -9.09
C ILE A 45 51.47 19.11 -9.40
N SER A 46 52.57 18.45 -9.74
CA SER A 46 52.57 17.00 -10.02
C SER A 46 52.17 16.18 -8.79
N LYS A 47 52.64 16.56 -7.60
CA LYS A 47 52.25 15.93 -6.33
C LYS A 47 50.77 16.14 -6.03
N GLU A 48 50.29 17.38 -6.12
CA GLU A 48 48.87 17.72 -5.90
C GLU A 48 47.96 16.94 -6.87
N LEU A 49 48.36 16.81 -8.14
CA LEU A 49 47.62 16.02 -9.13
C LEU A 49 47.54 14.54 -8.77
N VAL A 50 48.64 13.96 -8.28
CA VAL A 50 48.65 12.54 -7.86
C VAL A 50 47.79 12.34 -6.62
N GLU A 51 47.82 13.28 -5.68
CA GLU A 51 47.01 13.23 -4.45
C GLU A 51 45.52 13.32 -4.77
N GLU A 52 45.11 14.23 -5.64
CA GLU A 52 43.73 14.32 -6.15
C GLU A 52 43.29 13.05 -6.87
N LYS A 53 44.16 12.45 -7.70
CA LYS A 53 43.87 11.15 -8.34
C LYS A 53 43.69 10.03 -7.33
N LEU A 54 44.48 10.03 -6.25
CA LEU A 54 44.34 9.04 -5.19
C LEU A 54 43.03 9.23 -4.43
N GLN A 55 42.66 10.47 -4.08
CA GLN A 55 41.37 10.75 -3.43
C GLN A 55 40.19 10.38 -4.33
N THR A 56 40.26 10.71 -5.62
CA THR A 56 39.25 10.33 -6.62
C THR A 56 39.09 8.81 -6.68
N ASN A 57 40.20 8.06 -6.76
CA ASN A 57 40.17 6.60 -6.75
C ASN A 57 39.61 6.04 -5.44
N LYS A 58 39.95 6.63 -4.30
CA LYS A 58 39.44 6.22 -2.98
C LYS A 58 37.92 6.40 -2.89
N ILE A 59 37.42 7.55 -3.36
CA ILE A 59 35.98 7.83 -3.41
C ILE A 59 35.29 6.86 -4.37
N ARG A 60 35.85 6.66 -5.57
CA ARG A 60 35.31 5.70 -6.55
C ARG A 60 35.23 4.28 -5.97
N GLY A 61 36.27 3.81 -5.30
CA GLY A 61 36.28 2.48 -4.68
C GLY A 61 35.19 2.30 -3.61
N LYS A 62 34.96 3.33 -2.78
CA LYS A 62 33.84 3.31 -1.81
C LYS A 62 32.48 3.21 -2.50
N PHE A 63 32.26 4.00 -3.55
CA PHE A 63 31.02 3.92 -4.32
C PHE A 63 30.82 2.56 -4.98
N GLU A 64 31.88 1.98 -5.54
CA GLU A 64 31.83 0.63 -6.13
C GLU A 64 31.48 -0.43 -5.07
N GLU A 65 32.06 -0.34 -3.88
CA GLU A 65 31.78 -1.23 -2.75
C GLU A 65 30.34 -1.09 -2.25
N GLU A 66 29.86 0.14 -2.00
CA GLU A 66 28.48 0.43 -1.60
C GLU A 66 27.49 -0.06 -2.67
N THR A 67 27.78 0.16 -3.95
CA THR A 67 26.94 -0.30 -5.06
C THR A 67 26.87 -1.83 -5.09
N PHE A 68 27.99 -2.51 -4.86
CA PHE A 68 28.02 -3.97 -4.80
C PHE A 68 27.22 -4.52 -3.61
N GLN A 69 27.38 -3.91 -2.42
CA GLN A 69 26.63 -4.30 -1.23
C GLN A 69 25.12 -4.11 -1.41
N LEU A 70 24.69 -2.95 -1.91
CA LEU A 70 23.28 -2.67 -2.18
C LEU A 70 22.71 -3.61 -3.23
N LYS A 71 23.46 -3.89 -4.31
CA LYS A 71 23.04 -4.84 -5.34
C LYS A 71 22.84 -6.24 -4.77
N ASN A 72 23.75 -6.71 -3.93
CA ASN A 72 23.65 -8.02 -3.30
C ASN A 72 22.46 -8.11 -2.33
N GLN A 73 22.19 -7.05 -1.56
CA GLN A 73 21.01 -6.97 -0.70
C GLN A 73 19.71 -7.02 -1.52
N LEU A 74 19.64 -6.29 -2.64
CA LEU A 74 18.48 -6.32 -3.54
C LEU A 74 18.28 -7.69 -4.18
N GLU A 75 19.34 -8.38 -4.59
CA GLU A 75 19.26 -9.74 -5.13
C GLU A 75 18.76 -10.73 -4.06
N MET A 76 19.21 -10.61 -2.81
CA MET A 76 18.74 -11.43 -1.70
C MET A 76 17.26 -11.20 -1.38
N GLU A 77 16.80 -9.95 -1.34
CA GLU A 77 15.38 -9.63 -1.13
C GLU A 77 14.52 -10.09 -2.30
N ARG A 78 14.98 -9.93 -3.54
CA ARG A 78 14.31 -10.47 -4.73
C ARG A 78 14.13 -11.98 -4.61
N ASP A 79 15.19 -12.71 -4.23
CA ASP A 79 15.13 -14.16 -4.12
C ASP A 79 14.25 -14.62 -2.95
N LYS A 80 14.19 -13.84 -1.87
CA LYS A 80 13.25 -14.07 -0.76
C LYS A 80 11.80 -13.90 -1.22
N LEU A 81 11.48 -12.80 -1.90
CA LEU A 81 10.14 -12.53 -2.44
C LEU A 81 9.72 -13.60 -3.46
N LEU A 82 10.64 -14.08 -4.30
CA LEU A 82 10.37 -15.18 -5.23
C LEU A 82 10.01 -16.49 -4.51
N ARG A 83 10.68 -16.81 -3.39
CA ARG A 83 10.34 -17.98 -2.57
C ARG A 83 8.96 -17.83 -1.91
N GLU A 84 8.65 -16.65 -1.40
CA GLU A 84 7.35 -16.35 -0.80
C GLU A 84 6.22 -16.42 -1.83
N LEU A 85 6.45 -15.91 -3.04
CA LEU A 85 5.53 -15.99 -4.17
C LEU A 85 5.24 -17.46 -4.51
N HIS A 86 6.27 -18.29 -4.70
CA HIS A 86 6.08 -19.70 -5.00
C HIS A 86 5.36 -20.46 -3.87
N ALA A 87 5.62 -20.12 -2.61
CA ALA A 87 4.91 -20.70 -1.47
C ALA A 87 3.42 -20.27 -1.44
N ALA A 88 3.11 -19.02 -1.82
CA ALA A 88 1.73 -18.55 -1.96
C ALA A 88 1.01 -19.23 -3.13
N GLU A 89 1.68 -19.37 -4.29
CA GLU A 89 1.14 -20.10 -5.45
C GLU A 89 0.85 -21.56 -5.13
N ALA A 90 1.72 -22.23 -4.37
CA ALA A 90 1.49 -23.62 -3.95
C ALA A 90 0.28 -23.74 -3.01
N ARG A 91 0.11 -22.80 -2.06
CA ARG A 91 -1.06 -22.75 -1.17
C ARG A 91 -2.35 -22.50 -1.95
N LEU A 92 -2.33 -21.61 -2.94
CA LEU A 92 -3.48 -21.34 -3.79
C LEU A 92 -3.87 -22.60 -4.58
N ARG A 93 -2.91 -23.28 -5.21
CA ARG A 93 -3.17 -24.53 -5.95
C ARG A 93 -3.78 -25.62 -5.06
N ALA A 94 -3.24 -25.81 -3.86
CA ALA A 94 -3.82 -26.76 -2.90
C ALA A 94 -5.26 -26.36 -2.50
N GLY A 95 -5.51 -25.06 -2.32
CA GLY A 95 -6.85 -24.52 -2.10
C GLY A 95 -7.80 -24.80 -3.27
N GLU A 96 -7.37 -24.59 -4.50
CA GLU A 96 -8.15 -24.88 -5.71
C GLU A 96 -8.48 -26.37 -5.84
N GLU A 97 -7.52 -27.26 -5.55
CA GLU A 97 -7.73 -28.71 -5.54
C GLU A 97 -8.77 -29.11 -4.48
N SER A 98 -8.61 -28.64 -3.24
CA SER A 98 -9.60 -28.90 -2.18
C SER A 98 -10.99 -28.33 -2.50
N GLY A 99 -11.04 -27.20 -3.21
CA GLY A 99 -12.28 -26.59 -3.68
C GLY A 99 -12.97 -27.46 -4.73
N LYS A 100 -12.21 -28.04 -5.68
CA LYS A 100 -12.74 -29.01 -6.64
C LYS A 100 -13.30 -30.23 -5.93
N ASP A 101 -12.55 -30.82 -5.00
CA ASP A 101 -13.01 -31.97 -4.22
C ASP A 101 -14.32 -31.68 -3.48
N LEU A 102 -14.42 -30.50 -2.85
CA LEU A 102 -15.65 -30.09 -2.16
C LEU A 102 -16.83 -29.94 -3.10
N THR A 103 -16.62 -29.37 -4.30
CA THR A 103 -17.69 -29.28 -5.31
C THR A 103 -18.14 -30.65 -5.81
N GLU A 104 -17.22 -31.60 -5.98
CA GLU A 104 -17.54 -32.98 -6.35
C GLU A 104 -18.35 -33.67 -5.25
N VAL A 105 -17.96 -33.52 -3.98
CA VAL A 105 -18.70 -34.04 -2.83
C VAL A 105 -20.09 -33.42 -2.76
N HIS A 106 -20.22 -32.11 -2.95
CA HIS A 106 -21.52 -31.43 -2.95
C HIS A 106 -22.43 -31.93 -4.08
N ALA A 107 -21.87 -32.12 -5.28
CA ALA A 107 -22.60 -32.68 -6.41
C ALA A 107 -23.08 -34.12 -6.15
N ALA A 108 -22.22 -34.97 -5.57
CA ALA A 108 -22.57 -36.32 -5.17
C ALA A 108 -23.67 -36.34 -4.09
N LEU A 109 -23.56 -35.48 -3.09
CA LEU A 109 -24.55 -35.35 -2.02
C LEU A 109 -25.91 -34.87 -2.58
N LYS A 110 -25.91 -33.87 -3.46
CA LYS A 110 -27.14 -33.41 -4.14
C LYS A 110 -27.81 -34.53 -4.93
N LYS A 111 -27.03 -35.34 -5.65
CA LYS A 111 -27.54 -36.52 -6.36
C LYS A 111 -28.16 -37.54 -5.41
N ASN A 112 -27.54 -37.80 -4.26
CA ASN A 112 -28.06 -38.71 -3.25
C ASN A 112 -29.38 -38.21 -2.64
N TYR A 113 -29.47 -36.92 -2.32
CA TYR A 113 -30.72 -36.33 -1.81
C TYR A 113 -31.86 -36.42 -2.83
N LEU A 114 -31.58 -36.18 -4.12
CA LEU A 114 -32.58 -36.35 -5.17
C LEU A 114 -33.07 -37.79 -5.25
N ALA A 115 -32.16 -38.77 -5.25
CA ALA A 115 -32.52 -40.18 -5.26
C ALA A 115 -33.35 -40.59 -4.02
N LEU A 116 -32.99 -40.07 -2.84
CA LEU A 116 -33.73 -40.33 -1.60
C LEU A 116 -35.13 -39.71 -1.64
N SER A 117 -35.27 -38.49 -2.16
CA SER A 117 -36.57 -37.83 -2.33
C SER A 117 -37.47 -38.60 -3.29
N GLU A 118 -36.91 -39.10 -4.40
CA GLU A 118 -37.64 -39.94 -5.36
C GLU A 118 -38.09 -41.27 -4.71
N ALA A 119 -37.23 -41.90 -3.92
CA ALA A 119 -37.58 -43.11 -3.18
C ALA A 119 -38.71 -42.86 -2.17
N HIS A 120 -38.61 -41.77 -1.40
CA HIS A 120 -39.65 -41.37 -0.44
C HIS A 120 -40.99 -41.08 -1.12
N HIS A 121 -41.01 -40.41 -2.28
CA HIS A 121 -42.24 -40.22 -3.05
C HIS A 121 -42.85 -41.52 -3.53
N LYS A 122 -42.02 -42.51 -3.92
CA LYS A 122 -42.52 -43.85 -4.29
C LYS A 122 -43.13 -44.58 -3.09
N GLU A 123 -42.49 -44.52 -1.91
CA GLU A 123 -43.05 -45.12 -0.69
C GLU A 123 -44.36 -44.44 -0.27
N LEU A 124 -44.46 -43.11 -0.37
CA LEU A 124 -45.72 -42.41 -0.12
C LEU A 124 -46.83 -42.86 -1.06
N ALA A 125 -46.55 -42.97 -2.36
CA ALA A 125 -47.52 -43.47 -3.34
C ALA A 125 -47.98 -44.90 -2.99
N GLN A 126 -47.05 -45.78 -2.61
CA GLN A 126 -47.38 -47.15 -2.15
C GLN A 126 -48.21 -47.14 -0.86
N SER A 127 -47.90 -46.26 0.10
CA SER A 127 -48.67 -46.14 1.34
C SER A 127 -50.09 -45.60 1.08
N GLU A 128 -50.24 -44.68 0.13
CA GLU A 128 -51.54 -44.18 -0.31
C GLU A 128 -52.37 -45.31 -0.96
N GLU A 129 -51.77 -46.10 -1.85
CA GLU A 129 -52.40 -47.29 -2.43
C GLU A 129 -52.85 -48.28 -1.35
N LEU A 130 -51.97 -48.64 -0.42
CA LEU A 130 -52.29 -49.55 0.68
C LEU A 130 -53.41 -49.01 1.57
N SER A 131 -53.42 -47.70 1.82
CA SER A 131 -54.48 -47.04 2.60
C SER A 131 -55.83 -47.10 1.87
N ALA A 132 -55.84 -46.98 0.53
CA ALA A 132 -57.03 -47.11 -0.28
C ALA A 132 -57.55 -48.56 -0.29
N GLU A 133 -56.66 -49.55 -0.37
CA GLU A 133 -57.01 -50.97 -0.24
C GLU A 133 -57.63 -51.29 1.13
N LEU A 134 -57.03 -50.79 2.21
CA LEU A 134 -57.57 -50.96 3.56
C LEU A 134 -58.95 -50.30 3.71
N LEU A 135 -59.14 -49.12 3.13
CA LEU A 135 -60.43 -48.44 3.12
C LEU A 135 -61.48 -49.26 2.34
N ALA A 136 -61.13 -49.80 1.18
CA ALA A 136 -62.02 -50.65 0.38
C ALA A 136 -62.40 -51.94 1.13
N LEU A 137 -61.44 -52.56 1.83
CA LEU A 137 -61.69 -53.72 2.69
C LEU A 137 -62.62 -53.38 3.86
N ALA A 138 -62.42 -52.25 4.53
CA ALA A 138 -63.31 -51.80 5.60
C ALA A 138 -64.73 -51.55 5.09
N GLN A 139 -64.87 -50.90 3.92
CA GLN A 139 -66.16 -50.69 3.26
C GLN A 139 -66.85 -52.02 2.89
N ALA A 140 -66.08 -52.99 2.39
CA ALA A 140 -66.58 -54.33 2.09
C ALA A 140 -67.03 -55.08 3.37
N GLN A 141 -66.26 -54.97 4.45
CA GLN A 141 -66.63 -55.53 5.76
C GLN A 141 -67.91 -54.91 6.30
N ASP A 142 -68.07 -53.59 6.19
CA ASP A 142 -69.30 -52.90 6.58
C ASP A 142 -70.50 -53.31 5.70
N ALA A 143 -70.30 -53.51 4.39
CA ALA A 143 -71.33 -54.02 3.50
C ALA A 143 -71.79 -55.44 3.89
N LEU A 144 -70.85 -56.34 4.23
CA LEU A 144 -71.16 -57.67 4.74
C LEU A 144 -71.90 -57.60 6.09
N ARG A 145 -71.53 -56.69 6.99
CA ARG A 145 -72.25 -56.46 8.25
C ARG A 145 -73.69 -55.97 8.02
N ARG A 146 -73.90 -55.08 7.04
CA ARG A 146 -75.25 -54.65 6.63
C ARG A 146 -76.07 -55.83 6.10
N GLN A 147 -75.49 -56.66 5.22
CA GLN A 147 -76.15 -57.86 4.70
C GLN A 147 -76.49 -58.88 5.81
N LEU A 148 -75.58 -59.10 6.77
CA LEU A 148 -75.85 -59.95 7.93
C LEU A 148 -76.99 -59.37 8.79
N GLY A 149 -77.01 -58.05 8.98
CA GLY A 149 -78.09 -57.34 9.66
C GLY A 149 -79.44 -57.52 8.95
N GLU A 150 -79.47 -57.40 7.63
CA GLU A 150 -80.67 -57.61 6.79
C GLU A 150 -81.15 -59.07 6.82
N GLN A 151 -80.23 -60.05 6.79
CA GLN A 151 -80.55 -61.48 6.98
C GLN A 151 -81.07 -61.76 8.40
N GLN A 152 -80.54 -61.09 9.41
CA GLN A 152 -81.02 -61.21 10.77
C GLN A 152 -82.40 -60.54 10.94
N GLN A 153 -82.67 -59.45 10.21
CA GLN A 153 -83.97 -58.81 10.11
C GLN A 153 -84.98 -59.71 9.37
N SER A 154 -84.57 -60.41 8.30
CA SER A 154 -85.42 -61.35 7.56
C SER A 154 -85.73 -62.61 8.38
N VAL A 155 -84.77 -63.11 9.18
CA VAL A 155 -84.97 -64.16 10.18
C VAL A 155 -85.86 -63.68 11.32
N LYS A 156 -85.78 -62.42 11.74
CA LYS A 156 -86.75 -61.83 12.70
C LYS A 156 -88.16 -61.77 12.10
N THR A 157 -88.34 -61.45 10.83
CA THR A 157 -89.65 -61.52 10.17
C THR A 157 -90.16 -62.95 9.94
N ALA A 158 -89.26 -63.94 9.80
CA ALA A 158 -89.62 -65.37 9.76
C ALA A 158 -89.93 -65.96 11.14
N THR A 159 -89.24 -65.50 12.20
CA THR A 159 -89.47 -65.94 13.59
C THR A 159 -90.62 -65.21 14.28
N GLN A 160 -91.03 -64.03 13.80
CA GLN A 160 -92.30 -63.39 14.15
C GLN A 160 -93.52 -64.23 13.77
N GLY A 161 -93.40 -65.16 12.79
CA GLY A 161 -94.43 -66.13 12.44
C GLY A 161 -94.58 -67.30 13.43
N LEU A 162 -93.58 -67.57 14.27
CA LEU A 162 -93.62 -68.64 15.29
C LEU A 162 -93.91 -68.12 16.71
N HIS A 163 -93.69 -66.83 16.97
CA HIS A 163 -94.06 -66.21 18.25
C HIS A 163 -95.57 -65.94 18.39
N GLY A 164 -96.32 -65.94 17.27
CA GLY A 164 -97.78 -65.79 17.26
C GLY A 164 -98.58 -67.01 17.77
N GLU A 165 -97.95 -68.18 17.93
CA GLU A 165 -98.57 -69.40 18.50
C GLU A 165 -98.34 -69.47 20.03
N LEU A 166 -97.23 -68.94 20.55
CA LEU A 166 -96.94 -68.86 21.99
C LEU A 166 -97.77 -67.78 22.72
N ASP A 167 -98.27 -66.78 22.00
CA ASP A 167 -99.20 -65.76 22.54
C ASP A 167 -100.69 -66.20 22.49
N ARG A 168 -101.02 -67.30 21.80
CA ARG A 168 -102.37 -67.91 21.83
C ARG A 168 -102.58 -68.80 23.06
N VAL A 169 -101.51 -69.42 23.58
CA VAL A 169 -101.57 -70.17 24.85
C VAL A 169 -101.63 -69.22 26.07
N ARG A 170 -101.07 -68.00 25.93
CA ARG A 170 -101.15 -66.95 26.97
C ARG A 170 -102.54 -66.29 27.08
N THR A 171 -103.38 -66.37 26.05
CA THR A 171 -104.72 -65.74 26.03
C THR A 171 -105.87 -66.65 26.49
N LEU A 172 -105.63 -67.96 26.68
CA LEU A 172 -106.60 -68.88 27.31
C LEU A 172 -106.64 -68.77 28.84
N ILE A 173 -105.55 -68.29 29.47
CA ILE A 173 -105.40 -68.22 30.93
C ILE A 173 -106.02 -66.94 31.53
N SER A 174 -106.27 -65.91 30.72
CA SER A 174 -106.79 -64.62 31.21
C SER A 174 -108.33 -64.51 31.31
N ARG A 175 -109.09 -65.60 31.15
CA ARG A 175 -110.58 -65.57 31.19
C ARG A 175 -111.25 -66.18 32.40
N MET A 176 -110.49 -66.63 33.39
CA MET A 176 -111.08 -67.20 34.61
C MET A 176 -110.62 -66.45 35.84
N SER A 177 -111.60 -65.89 36.54
CA SER A 177 -111.59 -65.48 37.95
C SER A 177 -111.43 -63.98 38.22
N HIS A 178 -112.60 -63.35 38.34
CA HIS A 178 -112.88 -62.14 39.09
C HIS A 178 -112.43 -62.24 40.56
N ASN A 179 -112.02 -61.07 41.09
CA ASN A 179 -112.36 -60.48 42.40
C ASN A 179 -111.21 -60.21 43.38
N ARG A 180 -111.40 -59.06 44.04
CA ARG A 180 -110.90 -58.57 45.34
C ARG A 180 -109.57 -57.82 45.36
N VAL A 181 -109.74 -56.49 45.42
CA VAL A 181 -109.21 -55.58 46.46
C VAL A 181 -108.26 -56.22 47.48
N LYS A 182 -107.09 -55.57 47.60
CA LYS A 182 -106.16 -55.42 48.74
C LYS A 182 -104.75 -55.96 48.45
N GLY A 183 -103.77 -55.06 48.63
CA GLY A 183 -102.35 -55.36 48.81
C GLY A 183 -101.57 -55.46 47.50
N ASN A 184 -100.68 -54.49 47.24
CA ASN A 184 -99.57 -54.63 46.28
C ASN A 184 -98.41 -53.74 46.75
N GLN A 185 -97.78 -54.15 47.84
CA GLN A 185 -96.57 -53.53 48.37
C GLN A 185 -95.36 -53.77 47.43
N ASP A 186 -95.43 -54.76 46.54
CA ASP A 186 -94.33 -55.18 45.65
C ASP A 186 -94.22 -54.37 44.35
N LYS A 187 -95.33 -53.89 43.75
CA LYS A 187 -95.28 -53.06 42.52
C LYS A 187 -94.74 -51.65 42.77
N ILE A 188 -95.03 -51.11 43.96
CA ILE A 188 -94.45 -49.83 44.41
C ILE A 188 -92.95 -50.02 44.64
N LYS A 189 -92.54 -51.19 45.14
CA LYS A 189 -91.14 -51.57 45.34
C LYS A 189 -90.39 -51.62 44.00
N ASP A 190 -90.95 -52.26 42.98
CA ASP A 190 -90.33 -52.35 41.65
C ASP A 190 -90.18 -50.97 40.97
N MET A 191 -91.20 -50.10 41.04
CA MET A 191 -91.10 -48.73 40.52
C MET A 191 -90.08 -47.87 41.29
N LEU A 192 -89.99 -48.04 42.61
CA LEU A 192 -88.97 -47.37 43.42
C LEU A 192 -87.56 -47.88 43.09
N GLU A 193 -87.41 -49.16 42.79
CA GLU A 193 -86.14 -49.76 42.37
C GLU A 193 -85.70 -49.25 40.99
N GLU A 194 -86.62 -49.11 40.04
CA GLU A 194 -86.36 -48.52 38.72
C GLU A 194 -86.00 -47.03 38.83
N MET A 195 -86.73 -46.29 39.65
CA MET A 195 -86.43 -44.88 39.93
C MET A 195 -85.03 -44.74 40.55
N LYS A 196 -84.69 -45.60 41.51
CA LYS A 196 -83.37 -45.62 42.16
C LYS A 196 -82.25 -45.91 41.16
N LYS A 197 -82.41 -46.91 40.29
CA LYS A 197 -81.44 -47.20 39.22
C LYS A 197 -81.24 -46.02 38.26
N SER A 198 -82.33 -45.33 37.89
CA SER A 198 -82.25 -44.16 37.01
C SER A 198 -81.47 -42.99 37.66
N TYR A 199 -81.64 -42.79 38.97
CA TYR A 199 -80.88 -41.80 39.73
C TYR A 199 -79.42 -42.21 39.90
N GLU A 200 -79.13 -43.48 40.16
CA GLU A 200 -77.76 -44.01 40.24
C GLU A 200 -77.03 -43.82 38.89
N GLU A 201 -77.70 -44.04 37.76
CA GLU A 201 -77.14 -43.79 36.43
C GLU A 201 -76.91 -42.30 36.15
N GLN A 202 -77.85 -41.42 36.55
CA GLN A 202 -77.66 -39.98 36.46
C GLN A 202 -76.48 -39.52 37.32
N GLN A 203 -76.37 -40.03 38.55
CA GLN A 203 -75.26 -39.73 39.45
C GLN A 203 -73.93 -40.20 38.88
N LYS A 204 -73.88 -41.41 38.30
CA LYS A 204 -72.69 -41.94 37.62
C LYS A 204 -72.29 -41.06 36.43
N LYS A 205 -73.24 -40.64 35.59
CA LYS A 205 -72.98 -39.72 34.46
C LYS A 205 -72.43 -38.37 34.91
N LEU A 206 -72.94 -37.83 36.02
CA LEU A 206 -72.43 -36.58 36.60
C LEU A 206 -71.02 -36.75 37.17
N GLU A 207 -70.73 -37.87 37.83
CA GLU A 207 -69.40 -38.19 38.35
C GLU A 207 -68.39 -38.35 37.20
N GLU A 208 -68.76 -39.08 36.13
CA GLU A 208 -67.94 -39.22 34.92
C GLU A 208 -67.65 -37.86 34.26
N LYS A 209 -68.67 -36.99 34.15
CA LYS A 209 -68.49 -35.63 33.61
C LYS A 209 -67.57 -34.79 34.49
N ARG A 210 -67.70 -34.88 35.82
CA ARG A 210 -66.82 -34.20 36.78
C ARG A 210 -65.37 -34.67 36.63
N VAL A 211 -65.15 -35.98 36.50
CA VAL A 211 -63.82 -36.55 36.26
C VAL A 211 -63.24 -36.10 34.92
N ALA A 212 -64.05 -36.10 33.85
CA ALA A 212 -63.65 -35.62 32.53
C ALA A 212 -63.24 -34.14 32.57
N MET A 213 -64.07 -33.27 33.16
CA MET A 213 -63.73 -31.85 33.34
C MET A 213 -62.47 -31.66 34.21
N GLY A 214 -62.26 -32.49 35.24
CA GLY A 214 -61.04 -32.46 36.05
C GLY A 214 -59.78 -32.79 35.26
N LYS A 215 -59.84 -33.81 34.39
CA LYS A 215 -58.74 -34.17 33.48
C LYS A 215 -58.46 -33.04 32.48
N GLU A 216 -59.49 -32.51 31.84
CA GLU A 216 -59.38 -31.40 30.89
C GLU A 216 -58.79 -30.15 31.54
N GLN A 217 -59.24 -29.80 32.76
CA GLN A 217 -58.67 -28.68 33.51
C GLN A 217 -57.19 -28.88 33.82
N GLN A 218 -56.76 -30.10 34.16
CA GLN A 218 -55.35 -30.39 34.42
C GLN A 218 -54.50 -30.38 33.15
N GLU A 219 -55.07 -30.79 32.02
CA GLU A 219 -54.44 -30.70 30.71
C GLU A 219 -54.29 -29.24 30.25
N ASN A 220 -55.32 -28.42 30.39
CA ASN A 220 -55.25 -26.97 30.15
C ASN A 220 -54.19 -26.30 31.04
N LYS A 221 -54.11 -26.65 32.33
CA LYS A 221 -53.04 -26.14 33.22
C LYS A 221 -51.64 -26.55 32.75
N ARG A 222 -51.47 -27.77 32.19
CA ARG A 222 -50.19 -28.20 31.61
C ARG A 222 -49.87 -27.43 30.32
N ALA A 223 -50.85 -27.25 29.43
CA ALA A 223 -50.69 -26.49 28.21
C ALA A 223 -50.28 -25.03 28.48
N ILE A 224 -50.90 -24.37 29.47
CA ILE A 224 -50.55 -23.00 29.89
C ILE A 224 -49.11 -22.92 30.40
N ARG A 225 -48.67 -23.88 31.24
CA ARG A 225 -47.27 -23.89 31.71
C ARG A 225 -46.28 -24.11 30.57
N ASN A 226 -46.62 -25.01 29.64
CA ASN A 226 -45.77 -25.28 28.48
C ASN A 226 -45.68 -24.06 27.54
N SER A 227 -46.78 -23.34 27.30
CA SER A 227 -46.75 -22.11 26.52
C SER A 227 -45.98 -21.00 27.23
N GLN A 228 -46.13 -20.87 28.55
CA GLN A 228 -45.37 -19.90 29.35
C GLN A 228 -43.86 -20.20 29.34
N HIS A 229 -43.47 -21.47 29.43
CA HIS A 229 -42.07 -21.88 29.30
C HIS A 229 -41.52 -21.53 27.92
N LYS A 230 -42.23 -21.89 26.84
CA LYS A 230 -41.82 -21.55 25.46
C LYS A 230 -41.69 -20.04 25.25
N LEU A 231 -42.62 -19.25 25.81
CA LEU A 231 -42.52 -17.79 25.76
C LEU A 231 -41.28 -17.27 26.49
N SER A 232 -40.92 -17.86 27.64
CA SER A 232 -39.69 -17.49 28.36
C SER A 232 -38.42 -17.86 27.60
N GLU A 233 -38.38 -19.05 26.98
CA GLU A 233 -37.26 -19.49 26.13
C GLU A 233 -37.09 -18.55 24.92
N GLN A 234 -38.18 -18.22 24.24
CA GLN A 234 -38.18 -17.27 23.13
C GLN A 234 -37.75 -15.87 23.56
N SER A 235 -38.18 -15.41 24.74
CA SER A 235 -37.76 -14.12 25.29
C SER A 235 -36.25 -14.08 25.58
N VAL A 236 -35.67 -15.16 26.10
CA VAL A 236 -34.22 -15.26 26.33
C VAL A 236 -33.46 -15.28 25.01
N ALA A 237 -33.90 -16.09 24.04
CA ALA A 237 -33.29 -16.16 22.71
C ALA A 237 -33.31 -14.79 22.02
N LEU A 238 -34.42 -14.06 22.11
CA LEU A 238 -34.54 -12.71 21.56
C LEU A 238 -33.57 -11.73 22.23
N MET A 239 -33.43 -11.79 23.56
CA MET A 239 -32.46 -10.97 24.29
C MET A 239 -31.01 -11.25 23.86
N LEU A 240 -30.64 -12.52 23.67
CA LEU A 240 -29.32 -12.91 23.19
C LEU A 240 -29.06 -12.42 21.77
N SER A 241 -30.04 -12.55 20.87
CA SER A 241 -29.92 -12.00 19.52
C SER A 241 -29.80 -10.47 19.53
N HIS A 242 -30.53 -9.80 20.44
CA HIS A 242 -30.48 -8.34 20.58
C HIS A 242 -29.13 -7.85 21.09
N SER A 243 -28.52 -8.56 22.05
CA SER A 243 -27.15 -8.23 22.49
C SER A 243 -26.13 -8.44 21.37
N GLN A 244 -26.27 -9.50 20.57
CA GLN A 244 -25.35 -9.76 19.47
C GLN A 244 -25.45 -8.71 18.36
N VAL A 245 -26.66 -8.23 18.05
CA VAL A 245 -26.84 -7.12 17.10
C VAL A 245 -26.16 -5.85 17.60
N LYS A 246 -26.28 -5.52 18.89
CA LYS A 246 -25.59 -4.37 19.47
C LYS A 246 -24.07 -4.47 19.40
N GLU A 247 -23.52 -5.64 19.70
CA GLU A 247 -22.08 -5.89 19.63
C GLU A 247 -21.57 -5.66 18.20
N VAL A 248 -22.27 -6.20 17.20
CA VAL A 248 -21.93 -5.99 15.78
C VAL A 248 -22.11 -4.52 15.35
N GLU A 249 -23.10 -3.80 15.88
CA GLU A 249 -23.28 -2.36 15.63
C GLU A 249 -22.11 -1.52 16.20
N GLU A 250 -21.61 -1.89 17.39
CA GLU A 250 -20.46 -1.26 18.03
C GLU A 250 -19.18 -1.55 17.23
N GLU A 251 -18.95 -2.80 16.82
CA GLU A 251 -17.83 -3.19 15.94
C GLU A 251 -17.86 -2.44 14.59
N ASN A 252 -19.04 -2.33 13.97
CA ASN A 252 -19.20 -1.57 12.72
C ASN A 252 -18.87 -0.09 12.92
N SER A 253 -19.26 0.49 14.06
CA SER A 253 -18.92 1.87 14.41
C SER A 253 -17.41 2.06 14.61
N GLN A 254 -16.73 1.10 15.24
CA GLN A 254 -15.27 1.11 15.41
C GLN A 254 -14.54 0.99 14.08
N LEU A 255 -14.95 0.05 13.21
CA LEU A 255 -14.37 -0.12 11.88
C LEU A 255 -14.58 1.12 11.00
N GLN A 256 -15.75 1.75 11.07
CA GLN A 256 -16.00 3.02 10.38
C GLN A 256 -15.06 4.13 10.84
N LEU A 257 -14.72 4.19 12.13
CA LEU A 257 -13.77 5.17 12.66
C LEU A 257 -12.35 4.89 12.13
N GLN A 258 -11.89 3.63 12.19
CA GLN A 258 -10.57 3.25 11.68
C GLN A 258 -10.42 3.57 10.18
N VAL A 259 -11.47 3.34 9.38
CA VAL A 259 -11.47 3.71 7.95
C VAL A 259 -11.35 5.21 7.76
N LYS A 260 -12.01 6.03 8.59
CA LYS A 260 -11.89 7.50 8.53
C LYS A 260 -10.48 7.96 8.87
N GLU A 261 -9.91 7.43 9.95
CA GLU A 261 -8.55 7.74 10.40
C GLU A 261 -7.53 7.39 9.31
N LEU A 262 -7.58 6.18 8.77
CA LEU A 262 -6.71 5.76 7.66
C LEU A 262 -6.88 6.68 6.43
N THR A 263 -8.11 7.03 6.09
CA THR A 263 -8.37 7.92 4.95
C THR A 263 -7.76 9.31 5.18
N GLU A 264 -7.84 9.84 6.40
CA GLU A 264 -7.22 11.12 6.77
C GLU A 264 -5.69 11.03 6.73
N GLU A 265 -5.09 9.94 7.20
CA GLU A 265 -3.65 9.69 7.09
C GLU A 265 -3.19 9.64 5.63
N TYR A 266 -3.91 8.91 4.76
CA TYR A 266 -3.61 8.86 3.33
C TYR A 266 -3.71 10.25 2.68
N ARG A 267 -4.72 11.04 3.05
CA ARG A 267 -4.86 12.42 2.56
C ARG A 267 -3.70 13.30 3.04
N ALA A 268 -3.35 13.24 4.32
CA ALA A 268 -2.23 14.00 4.88
C ALA A 268 -0.91 13.65 4.17
N ARG A 269 -0.65 12.35 3.98
CA ARG A 269 0.55 11.88 3.28
C ARG A 269 0.60 12.35 1.82
N LEU A 270 -0.54 12.29 1.13
CA LEU A 270 -0.66 12.78 -0.25
C LEU A 270 -0.39 14.29 -0.34
N VAL A 271 -0.90 15.08 0.60
CA VAL A 271 -0.64 16.53 0.66
C VAL A 271 0.85 16.80 0.85
N CYS A 272 1.53 16.07 1.74
CA CYS A 272 2.98 16.20 1.92
C CYS A 272 3.74 15.90 0.62
N TYR A 273 3.39 14.82 -0.09
CA TYR A 273 4.00 14.50 -1.38
C TYR A 273 3.78 15.59 -2.43
N LEU A 274 2.56 16.13 -2.53
CA LEU A 274 2.26 17.24 -3.45
C LEU A 274 3.06 18.50 -3.10
N GLN A 275 3.22 18.81 -1.82
CA GLN A 275 4.03 19.95 -1.38
C GLN A 275 5.52 19.77 -1.71
N ASP A 276 6.07 18.57 -1.52
CA ASP A 276 7.48 18.32 -1.83
C ASP A 276 7.74 18.33 -3.34
N LEU A 277 6.80 17.83 -4.15
CA LEU A 277 6.84 17.98 -5.61
C LEU A 277 6.80 19.45 -6.03
N ALA A 278 5.97 20.28 -5.38
CA ALA A 278 5.90 21.71 -5.65
C ALA A 278 7.21 22.43 -5.29
N LYS A 279 7.85 22.09 -4.17
CA LYS A 279 9.17 22.62 -3.78
C LYS A 279 10.25 22.24 -4.78
N MET A 280 10.30 20.98 -5.20
CA MET A 280 11.25 20.51 -6.23
C MET A 280 11.05 21.25 -7.55
N ARG A 281 9.80 21.45 -7.96
CA ARG A 281 9.48 22.21 -9.16
C ARG A 281 9.97 23.65 -9.06
N ALA A 282 9.73 24.34 -7.94
CA ALA A 282 10.20 25.71 -7.73
C ALA A 282 11.74 25.79 -7.73
N PHE A 283 12.42 24.81 -7.14
CA PHE A 283 13.88 24.72 -7.15
C PHE A 283 14.44 24.54 -8.58
N ILE A 284 13.85 23.64 -9.37
CA ILE A 284 14.23 23.41 -10.77
C ILE A 284 13.98 24.68 -11.60
N ASP A 285 12.83 25.35 -11.43
CA ASP A 285 12.51 26.59 -12.12
C ASP A 285 13.54 27.69 -11.80
N SER A 286 13.97 27.80 -10.54
CA SER A 286 15.03 28.74 -10.12
C SER A 286 16.37 28.41 -10.78
N MET A 287 16.83 27.16 -10.72
CA MET A 287 18.10 26.76 -11.35
C MET A 287 18.07 26.98 -12.87
N LEU A 288 16.95 26.68 -13.53
CA LEU A 288 16.79 26.94 -14.96
C LEU A 288 16.86 28.43 -15.28
N GLN A 289 16.29 29.29 -14.42
CA GLN A 289 16.38 30.73 -14.57
C GLN A 289 17.82 31.24 -14.38
N ASP A 290 18.56 30.70 -13.42
CA ASP A 290 19.97 31.03 -13.19
C ASP A 290 20.84 30.62 -14.38
N VAL A 291 20.66 29.41 -14.90
CA VAL A 291 21.35 28.94 -16.11
C VAL A 291 21.02 29.84 -17.30
N ARG A 292 19.73 30.14 -17.54
CA ARG A 292 19.32 31.03 -18.64
C ARG A 292 19.90 32.43 -18.51
N SER A 293 19.93 33.01 -17.31
CA SER A 293 20.50 34.34 -17.09
C SER A 293 22.02 34.35 -17.27
N SER A 294 22.72 33.33 -16.77
CA SER A 294 24.15 33.13 -16.98
C SER A 294 24.50 33.01 -18.48
N HIS A 295 23.73 32.22 -19.23
CA HIS A 295 23.91 32.12 -20.69
C HIS A 295 23.69 33.46 -21.38
N ARG A 296 22.64 34.22 -21.04
CA ARG A 296 22.40 35.55 -21.61
C ARG A 296 23.55 36.52 -21.33
N VAL A 297 24.09 36.52 -20.11
CA VAL A 297 25.24 37.37 -19.76
C VAL A 297 26.48 36.98 -20.58
N ARG A 298 26.76 35.68 -20.70
CA ARG A 298 27.89 35.18 -21.50
C ARG A 298 27.73 35.52 -22.98
N GLU A 299 26.52 35.37 -23.53
CA GLU A 299 26.22 35.76 -24.91
C GLU A 299 26.45 37.26 -25.15
N GLU A 300 26.02 38.12 -24.23
CA GLU A 300 26.25 39.57 -24.33
C GLU A 300 27.74 39.92 -24.24
N GLN A 301 28.50 39.25 -23.35
CA GLN A 301 29.95 39.43 -23.26
C GLN A 301 30.65 39.06 -24.57
N LEU A 302 30.29 37.91 -25.16
CA LEU A 302 30.84 37.46 -26.44
C LEU A 302 30.45 38.40 -27.59
N ALA A 303 29.19 38.85 -27.61
CA ALA A 303 28.71 39.81 -28.61
C ALA A 303 29.43 41.16 -28.49
N SER A 304 29.68 41.63 -27.26
CA SER A 304 30.42 42.87 -27.00
C SER A 304 31.89 42.74 -27.42
N ALA A 305 32.55 41.63 -27.11
CA ALA A 305 33.91 41.34 -27.55
C ALA A 305 34.01 41.25 -29.09
N ALA A 306 33.07 40.57 -29.74
CA ALA A 306 33.01 40.52 -31.21
C ALA A 306 32.83 41.93 -31.82
N ARG A 307 31.96 42.76 -31.22
CA ARG A 307 31.79 44.17 -31.61
C ARG A 307 33.06 45.00 -31.42
N SER A 308 33.81 44.80 -30.33
CA SER A 308 35.06 45.53 -30.07
C SER A 308 36.17 45.13 -31.06
N TYR A 309 36.33 43.83 -31.35
CA TYR A 309 37.27 43.35 -32.37
C TYR A 309 36.94 43.88 -33.76
N LYS A 310 35.66 43.89 -34.14
CA LYS A 310 35.22 44.48 -35.40
C LYS A 310 35.59 45.97 -35.50
N LYS A 311 35.40 46.74 -34.42
CA LYS A 311 35.79 48.16 -34.38
C LYS A 311 37.31 48.34 -34.49
N ARG A 312 38.11 47.52 -33.77
CA ARG A 312 39.58 47.54 -33.86
C ARG A 312 40.05 47.25 -35.27
N LEU A 313 39.49 46.20 -35.90
CA LEU A 313 39.81 45.84 -37.28
C LEU A 313 39.49 46.98 -38.24
N GLN A 314 38.31 47.60 -38.12
CA GLN A 314 37.95 48.77 -38.94
C GLN A 314 38.91 49.95 -38.76
N LYS A 315 39.40 50.19 -37.53
CA LYS A 315 40.41 51.24 -37.27
C LYS A 315 41.73 50.90 -37.98
N ILE A 316 42.20 49.67 -37.84
CA ILE A 316 43.43 49.17 -38.50
C ILE A 316 43.30 49.23 -40.03
N THR A 317 42.18 48.82 -40.60
CA THR A 317 41.94 48.92 -42.05
C THR A 317 41.96 50.37 -42.53
N LYS A 318 41.37 51.31 -41.77
CA LYS A 318 41.41 52.74 -42.11
C LYS A 318 42.83 53.30 -42.06
N THR A 319 43.63 52.95 -41.04
CA THR A 319 45.02 53.40 -40.94
C THR A 319 45.88 52.81 -42.06
N HIS A 320 45.74 51.53 -42.37
CA HIS A 320 46.44 50.92 -43.51
C HIS A 320 46.05 51.54 -44.85
N HIS A 321 44.76 51.83 -45.06
CA HIS A 321 44.32 52.48 -46.29
C HIS A 321 44.92 53.90 -46.43
N ALA A 322 44.96 54.68 -45.34
CA ALA A 322 45.59 56.00 -45.33
C ALA A 322 47.11 55.91 -45.62
N LEU A 323 47.79 54.95 -45.00
CA LEU A 323 49.21 54.70 -45.23
C LEU A 323 49.47 54.29 -46.70
N PHE A 324 48.64 53.42 -47.26
CA PHE A 324 48.76 52.98 -48.65
C PHE A 324 48.56 54.15 -49.64
N ILE A 325 47.59 55.03 -49.38
CA ILE A 325 47.42 56.26 -50.17
C ILE A 325 48.66 57.14 -50.08
N ALA A 326 49.19 57.38 -48.88
CA ALA A 326 50.39 58.20 -48.67
C ALA A 326 51.61 57.60 -49.39
N TYR A 327 51.77 56.28 -49.33
CA TYR A 327 52.84 55.56 -50.00
C TYR A 327 52.77 55.71 -51.53
N ILE A 328 51.59 55.50 -52.13
CA ILE A 328 51.39 55.70 -53.57
C ILE A 328 51.60 57.16 -53.99
N GLN A 329 51.14 58.13 -53.18
CA GLN A 329 51.36 59.55 -53.46
C GLN A 329 52.86 59.89 -53.47
N ARG A 330 53.62 59.39 -52.50
CA ARG A 330 55.08 59.53 -52.46
C ARG A 330 55.75 58.94 -53.69
N GLU A 331 55.40 57.71 -54.05
CA GLU A 331 55.97 57.02 -55.21
C GLU A 331 55.71 57.80 -56.51
N ARG A 332 54.50 58.40 -56.64
CA ARG A 332 54.16 59.28 -57.77
C ARG A 332 54.97 60.58 -57.80
N ILE A 333 55.26 61.19 -56.65
CA ILE A 333 56.10 62.41 -56.55
C ILE A 333 57.56 62.07 -56.91
N MET A 334 58.08 60.93 -56.43
CA MET A 334 59.43 60.44 -56.77
C MET A 334 59.62 60.18 -58.27
N LEU A 335 58.58 59.72 -58.96
CA LEU A 335 58.62 59.50 -60.42
C LEU A 335 58.50 60.80 -61.25
N LYS A 336 58.17 61.95 -60.65
CA LYS A 336 58.03 63.26 -61.33
C LYS A 336 58.79 64.38 -60.58
N PRO A 337 60.12 64.47 -60.72
CA PRO A 337 60.97 65.40 -59.95
C PRO A 337 60.72 66.88 -60.22
N GLU A 338 60.10 67.23 -61.36
CA GLU A 338 59.92 68.63 -61.78
C GLU A 338 58.86 69.41 -60.99
N SER A 339 58.11 68.75 -60.11
CA SER A 339 56.96 69.36 -59.42
C SER A 339 57.33 70.17 -58.17
N GLY A 340 58.61 70.20 -57.75
CA GLY A 340 59.09 71.01 -56.62
C GLY A 340 58.50 70.64 -55.25
N LEU A 341 57.75 69.54 -55.18
CA LEU A 341 57.12 69.03 -53.96
C LEU A 341 58.07 68.06 -53.25
N ASP A 342 58.30 68.29 -51.96
CA ASP A 342 59.14 67.43 -51.11
C ASP A 342 58.44 66.08 -50.85
N PRO A 343 59.06 64.93 -51.18
CA PRO A 343 58.53 63.59 -50.88
C PRO A 343 58.37 63.28 -49.39
N GLY A 344 58.91 64.15 -48.51
CA GLY A 344 58.87 63.98 -47.06
C GLY A 344 59.83 62.91 -46.53
N PRO A 345 59.85 62.67 -45.20
CA PRO A 345 60.86 61.84 -44.52
C PRO A 345 60.98 60.41 -45.10
N PRO A 346 62.17 59.77 -45.05
CA PRO A 346 62.38 58.43 -45.58
C PRO A 346 61.44 57.36 -44.99
N GLU A 347 61.25 56.26 -45.72
CA GLU A 347 60.33 55.15 -45.39
C GLU A 347 60.57 54.55 -43.99
N SER A 348 61.81 54.63 -43.50
CA SER A 348 62.23 54.25 -42.15
C SER A 348 61.54 55.02 -41.02
N HIS A 349 60.94 56.18 -41.29
CA HIS A 349 60.21 56.99 -40.30
C HIS A 349 58.73 56.61 -40.15
N PHE A 350 58.20 55.73 -41.02
CA PHE A 350 56.83 55.22 -40.91
C PHE A 350 56.76 53.87 -40.16
N SER A 351 57.91 53.34 -39.72
CA SER A 351 58.00 52.19 -38.84
C SER A 351 57.84 52.65 -37.39
N LEU A 352 56.92 52.07 -36.64
CA LEU A 352 56.79 52.34 -35.19
C LEU A 352 58.15 52.10 -34.52
N GLY A 353 58.62 53.07 -33.73
CA GLY A 353 59.91 52.96 -33.07
C GLY A 353 59.93 51.78 -32.08
N PRO A 354 61.08 51.13 -31.81
CA PRO A 354 61.18 50.07 -30.80
C PRO A 354 60.70 50.48 -29.40
N ALA A 355 60.65 51.80 -29.12
CA ALA A 355 60.08 52.37 -27.91
C ALA A 355 58.54 52.36 -27.92
N GLU A 356 57.91 52.75 -29.02
CA GLU A 356 56.45 52.75 -29.16
C GLU A 356 55.88 51.34 -29.23
N LEU A 357 56.58 50.42 -29.89
CA LEU A 357 56.26 48.99 -29.86
C LEU A 357 56.37 48.41 -28.44
N ARG A 358 57.37 48.83 -27.66
CA ARG A 358 57.50 48.44 -26.25
C ARG A 358 56.33 48.96 -25.41
N ASP A 359 56.01 50.24 -25.52
CA ASP A 359 54.89 50.85 -24.79
C ASP A 359 53.55 50.14 -25.11
N GLU A 360 53.32 49.76 -26.36
CA GLU A 360 52.10 49.06 -26.75
C GLU A 360 52.08 47.60 -26.24
N THR A 361 53.23 46.91 -26.25
CA THR A 361 53.33 45.57 -25.64
C THR A 361 53.21 45.60 -24.13
N GLU A 362 53.71 46.65 -23.46
CA GLU A 362 53.60 46.83 -22.01
C GLU A 362 52.14 47.09 -21.61
N LYS A 363 51.41 47.92 -22.37
CA LYS A 363 49.96 48.12 -22.17
C LYS A 363 49.18 46.82 -22.35
N GLU A 364 49.49 46.02 -23.38
CA GLU A 364 48.83 44.72 -23.58
C GLU A 364 49.12 43.73 -22.44
N LEU A 365 50.35 43.69 -21.93
CA LEU A 365 50.71 42.87 -20.77
C LEU A 365 49.99 43.31 -19.50
N GLN A 366 49.83 44.63 -19.31
CA GLN A 366 49.12 45.19 -18.16
C GLN A 366 47.63 44.83 -18.19
N GLN A 367 46.99 44.95 -19.36
CA GLN A 367 45.60 44.54 -19.57
C GLN A 367 45.39 43.04 -19.31
N LEU A 368 46.31 42.19 -19.77
CA LEU A 368 46.26 40.74 -19.53
C LEU A 368 46.50 40.39 -18.05
N SER A 369 47.29 41.18 -17.33
CA SER A 369 47.51 41.02 -15.90
C SER A 369 46.24 41.34 -15.11
N GLU A 370 45.56 42.44 -15.45
CA GLU A 370 44.28 42.82 -14.84
C GLU A 370 43.18 41.76 -15.10
N ASP A 371 43.10 41.26 -16.33
CA ASP A 371 42.16 40.18 -16.68
C ASP A 371 42.47 38.90 -15.88
N LYS A 372 43.75 38.55 -15.72
CA LYS A 372 44.17 37.38 -14.94
C LYS A 372 43.79 37.51 -13.46
N GLU A 373 43.91 38.70 -12.89
CA GLU A 373 43.58 38.98 -11.50
C GLU A 373 42.06 38.92 -11.27
N SER A 374 41.27 39.48 -12.20
CA SER A 374 39.81 39.36 -12.25
C SER A 374 39.34 37.90 -12.31
N TRP A 375 39.98 37.08 -13.16
CA TRP A 375 39.70 35.64 -13.23
C TRP A 375 40.10 34.87 -11.95
N SER A 376 41.11 35.33 -11.23
CA SER A 376 41.49 34.78 -9.93
C SER A 376 40.39 34.99 -8.90
N ASP A 377 39.77 36.18 -8.88
CA ASP A 377 38.73 36.51 -7.91
C ASP A 377 37.42 35.77 -8.19
N VAL A 378 37.03 35.61 -9.45
CA VAL A 378 35.91 34.74 -9.84
C VAL A 378 36.15 33.30 -9.40
N ARG A 379 37.38 32.79 -9.54
CA ARG A 379 37.75 31.44 -9.08
C ARG A 379 37.64 31.30 -7.56
N LYS A 380 38.07 32.30 -6.80
CA LYS A 380 37.93 32.33 -5.33
C LYS A 380 36.47 32.33 -4.90
N GLN A 381 35.63 33.15 -5.55
CA GLN A 381 34.19 33.20 -5.26
C GLN A 381 33.52 31.86 -5.55
N LEU A 382 33.84 31.21 -6.68
CA LEU A 382 33.30 29.89 -7.00
C LEU A 382 33.66 28.87 -5.93
N LYS A 383 34.94 28.84 -5.52
CA LYS A 383 35.43 27.91 -4.50
C LYS A 383 34.73 28.14 -3.15
N GLN A 384 34.56 29.39 -2.75
CA GLN A 384 33.87 29.75 -1.52
C GLN A 384 32.38 29.37 -1.54
N ILE A 385 31.69 29.54 -2.67
CA ILE A 385 30.29 29.11 -2.82
C ILE A 385 30.23 27.60 -2.70
N THR A 386 31.03 26.87 -3.49
CA THR A 386 31.07 25.40 -3.48
C THR A 386 31.34 24.84 -2.08
N ASP A 387 32.35 25.36 -1.38
CA ASP A 387 32.70 24.89 -0.04
C ASP A 387 31.58 25.22 0.96
N SER A 388 31.06 26.45 0.97
CA SER A 388 30.12 26.89 2.01
C SER A 388 28.68 26.41 1.86
N THR A 389 28.16 26.23 0.64
CA THR A 389 26.78 25.72 0.46
C THR A 389 26.73 24.20 0.48
N LEU A 390 27.65 23.52 -0.22
CA LEU A 390 27.63 22.05 -0.27
C LEU A 390 27.99 21.43 1.08
N GLU A 391 28.92 22.00 1.85
CA GLU A 391 29.21 21.48 3.19
C GLU A 391 28.03 21.66 4.14
N LYS A 392 27.29 22.77 4.04
CA LYS A 392 26.07 22.99 4.85
C LYS A 392 24.96 22.01 4.48
N GLU A 393 24.71 21.81 3.19
CA GLU A 393 23.72 20.84 2.72
C GLU A 393 24.09 19.41 3.10
N ARG A 394 25.37 19.06 2.98
CA ARG A 394 25.89 17.76 3.42
C ARG A 394 25.73 17.56 4.92
N ALA A 395 26.07 18.55 5.75
CA ALA A 395 25.89 18.48 7.20
C ALA A 395 24.40 18.34 7.59
N LEU A 396 23.50 19.07 6.91
CA LEU A 396 22.06 18.98 7.13
C LEU A 396 21.52 17.59 6.77
N LEU A 397 21.94 17.04 5.62
CA LEU A 397 21.56 15.71 5.17
C LEU A 397 22.04 14.62 6.14
N ILE A 398 23.28 14.71 6.63
CA ILE A 398 23.82 13.77 7.63
C ILE A 398 23.00 13.84 8.92
N THR A 399 22.65 15.04 9.38
CA THR A 399 21.86 15.22 10.62
C THR A 399 20.46 14.62 10.46
N ARG A 400 19.82 14.83 9.30
CA ARG A 400 18.49 14.27 9.00
C ARG A 400 18.53 12.74 8.87
N ALA A 401 19.57 12.20 8.25
CA ALA A 401 19.76 10.75 8.12
C ALA A 401 19.93 10.10 9.51
N ALA A 402 20.77 10.66 10.38
CA ALA A 402 20.95 10.15 11.74
C ALA A 402 19.65 10.18 12.57
N ALA A 403 18.83 11.23 12.42
CA ALA A 403 17.53 11.30 13.08
C ALA A 403 16.56 10.21 12.57
N ALA A 404 16.57 9.93 11.27
CA ALA A 404 15.75 8.85 10.70
C ALA A 404 16.22 7.46 11.17
N GLU A 405 17.53 7.22 11.26
CA GLU A 405 18.11 5.98 11.80
C GLU A 405 17.71 5.75 13.28
N ALA A 406 17.70 6.81 14.08
CA ALA A 406 17.24 6.75 15.46
C ALA A 406 15.75 6.36 15.55
N GLN A 407 14.88 6.98 14.73
CA GLN A 407 13.46 6.65 14.68
C GLN A 407 13.21 5.20 14.26
N VAL A 408 13.96 4.69 13.28
CA VAL A 408 13.87 3.29 12.85
C VAL A 408 14.27 2.35 13.99
N SER A 409 15.31 2.71 14.75
CA SER A 409 15.74 1.91 15.91
C SER A 409 14.66 1.87 17.01
N GLU A 410 14.03 3.01 17.32
CA GLU A 410 12.92 3.08 18.29
C GLU A 410 11.72 2.22 17.87
N LEU A 411 11.35 2.25 16.57
CA LEU A 411 10.28 1.41 16.04
C LEU A 411 10.64 -0.07 16.10
N GLN A 412 11.90 -0.41 15.81
CA GLN A 412 12.38 -1.79 15.91
C GLN A 412 12.31 -2.30 17.35
N ASP A 413 12.69 -1.47 18.33
CA ASP A 413 12.57 -1.80 19.75
C ASP A 413 11.11 -1.99 20.19
N TYR A 414 10.20 -1.15 19.69
CA TYR A 414 8.78 -1.30 19.93
C TYR A 414 8.25 -2.64 19.39
N ILE A 415 8.59 -2.99 18.14
CA ILE A 415 8.19 -4.26 17.51
C ILE A 415 8.74 -5.45 18.32
N ASN A 416 10.02 -5.41 18.70
CA ASN A 416 10.65 -6.45 19.50
C ASN A 416 9.93 -6.63 20.85
N LYS A 417 9.50 -5.54 21.47
CA LYS A 417 8.74 -5.57 22.72
C LYS A 417 7.35 -6.20 22.55
N GLN A 418 6.65 -5.88 21.46
CA GLN A 418 5.35 -6.50 21.13
C GLN A 418 5.49 -8.00 20.87
N LEU A 419 6.52 -8.41 20.14
CA LEU A 419 6.86 -9.83 19.93
C LEU A 419 7.16 -10.56 21.24
N CYS A 420 7.74 -9.88 22.24
CA CYS A 420 7.96 -10.46 23.56
C CYS A 420 6.63 -10.70 24.29
N TYR A 421 5.73 -9.71 24.27
CA TYR A 421 4.40 -9.86 24.86
C TYR A 421 3.58 -10.96 24.18
N GLU A 422 3.63 -11.09 22.86
CA GLU A 422 2.92 -12.14 22.12
C GLU A 422 3.40 -13.55 22.52
N LYS A 423 4.72 -13.72 22.73
CA LYS A 423 5.30 -14.96 23.23
C LYS A 423 4.86 -15.26 24.66
N GLU A 424 4.82 -14.25 25.54
CA GLU A 424 4.33 -14.40 26.91
C GLU A 424 2.85 -14.78 26.95
N ILE A 425 1.99 -14.13 26.15
CA ILE A 425 0.57 -14.45 26.02
C ILE A 425 0.40 -15.90 25.54
N SER A 426 1.13 -16.30 24.50
CA SER A 426 1.11 -17.67 23.99
C SER A 426 1.54 -18.70 25.05
N HIS A 427 2.55 -18.37 25.86
CA HIS A 427 3.00 -19.21 26.98
C HIS A 427 1.95 -19.32 28.09
N PHE A 428 1.31 -18.21 28.48
CA PHE A 428 0.22 -18.20 29.46
C PHE A 428 -1.00 -18.99 29.00
N CYS A 429 -1.39 -18.88 27.72
CA CYS A 429 -2.46 -19.67 27.12
C CYS A 429 -2.13 -21.18 27.13
N SER A 430 -0.87 -21.56 26.85
CA SER A 430 -0.42 -22.95 26.91
C SER A 430 -0.47 -23.55 28.33
N LEU A 431 -0.17 -22.73 29.35
CA LEU A 431 -0.25 -23.15 30.76
C LEU A 431 -1.70 -23.32 31.24
N HIS A 432 -2.62 -22.44 30.84
CA HIS A 432 -4.03 -22.54 31.20
C HIS A 432 -4.76 -23.67 30.46
N GLY A 433 -4.42 -23.92 29.19
CA GLY A 433 -4.94 -25.08 28.44
C GLY A 433 -4.57 -26.43 29.06
N LYS A 434 -3.48 -26.50 29.83
CA LYS A 434 -3.09 -27.70 30.61
C LYS A 434 -3.82 -27.80 31.95
N GLN A 435 -4.35 -26.71 32.49
CA GLN A 435 -5.01 -26.69 33.79
C GLN A 435 -6.49 -27.08 33.72
N GLU A 436 -7.17 -26.86 32.58
CA GLU A 436 -8.53 -27.36 32.33
C GLU A 436 -8.56 -28.87 32.04
N ALA A 437 -7.51 -29.41 31.40
CA ALA A 437 -7.40 -30.86 31.18
C ALA A 437 -7.16 -31.67 32.47
N GLY A 438 -6.70 -31.04 33.56
CA GLY A 438 -6.40 -31.69 34.84
C GLY A 438 -7.51 -31.63 35.90
N ARG A 439 -8.64 -30.96 35.64
CA ARG A 439 -9.78 -30.84 36.58
C ARG A 439 -10.99 -31.72 36.25
N SER A 440 -10.88 -32.55 35.21
CA SER A 440 -11.94 -33.47 34.75
C SER A 440 -11.59 -34.96 34.95
N SER A 441 -10.86 -35.31 36.01
CA SER A 441 -10.70 -36.72 36.46
C SER A 441 -11.06 -36.87 37.92
#